data_AF-A0A1I7SBB9-F1
#
_entry.id   AF-A0A1I7SBB9-F1
#
_cell.length_a   1.000
_cell.length_b   1.000
_cell.length_c   1.000
_cell.angle_alpha   90.00
_cell.angle_beta   90.00
_cell.angle_gamma   90.00
#
_symmetry.space_group_name_H-M   'P 1'
#
loop_
_entity.id
_entity.type
_entity.pdbx_description
1 polymer ?
#
loop_
_entity_poly.entity_id
_entity_poly.type
_entity_poly.pdbx_seq_one_letter_code
_entity_poly.pdbx_strand_id
1 'polypeptide(L)'
;MPKQDFELIDYLGPVVVAIIFAICLLLISFTVINWYCITHRDDLTVFEKLGRRADIRLGPHKMSVIRRGGYASTYAKDEEALMKKQSHAAQVALASEIA
;
A
#
# COMPACT_ATOMS: atom_id res chain seq x y z
N MET A 1 -14.74 -11.90 -49.53
CA MET A 1 -15.15 -10.95 -48.46
C MET A 1 -14.57 -9.59 -48.80
N PRO A 2 -15.36 -8.51 -48.77
CA PRO A 2 -14.81 -7.16 -48.92
C PRO A 2 -13.77 -6.89 -47.82
N LYS A 3 -12.68 -6.20 -48.16
CA LYS A 3 -11.65 -5.81 -47.18
C LYS A 3 -12.22 -4.65 -46.35
N GLN A 4 -12.11 -4.76 -45.03
CA GLN A 4 -12.47 -3.68 -44.14
C GLN A 4 -11.33 -2.66 -44.14
N ASP A 5 -11.64 -1.42 -44.52
CA ASP A 5 -10.74 -0.29 -44.35
C ASP A 5 -10.81 0.15 -42.88
N PHE A 6 -9.67 0.16 -42.22
CA PHE A 6 -9.54 0.56 -40.83
C PHE A 6 -8.90 1.93 -40.76
N GLU A 7 -9.53 2.81 -40.00
CA GLU A 7 -8.95 4.09 -39.65
C GLU A 7 -8.16 3.98 -38.34
N LEU A 8 -7.26 4.92 -38.12
CA LEU A 8 -6.38 4.91 -36.95
C LEU A 8 -7.17 4.93 -35.62
N ILE A 9 -8.38 5.50 -35.65
CA ILE A 9 -9.29 5.57 -34.51
C ILE A 9 -9.86 4.20 -34.11
N ASP A 10 -10.02 3.28 -35.05
CA ASP A 10 -10.53 1.93 -34.78
C ASP A 10 -9.55 1.14 -33.89
N TYR A 11 -8.27 1.50 -33.93
CA TYR A 11 -7.22 0.90 -33.09
C TYR A 11 -7.10 1.56 -31.71
N LEU A 12 -7.75 2.70 -31.45
CA LEU A 12 -7.69 3.37 -30.15
C LEU A 12 -8.60 2.73 -29.10
N GLY A 13 -9.57 1.91 -29.51
CA GLY A 13 -10.52 1.25 -28.62
C GLY A 13 -9.83 0.55 -27.42
N PRO A 14 -8.85 -0.35 -27.65
CA PRO A 14 -8.11 -1.00 -26.56
C PRO A 14 -7.37 -0.02 -25.63
N VAL A 15 -6.81 1.07 -26.18
CA VAL A 15 -6.09 2.10 -25.41
C VAL A 15 -7.05 2.84 -24.48
N VAL A 16 -8.21 3.24 -24.99
CA VAL A 16 -9.25 3.92 -24.20
C VAL A 16 -9.76 3.02 -23.09
N VAL A 17 -10.02 1.74 -23.39
CA VAL A 17 -10.46 0.76 -22.38
C VAL A 17 -9.40 0.58 -21.29
N ALA A 18 -8.11 0.49 -21.65
CA ALA A 18 -7.02 0.37 -20.69
C ALA A 18 -6.93 1.61 -19.77
N ILE A 19 -7.12 2.82 -20.32
CA ILE A 19 -7.13 4.06 -19.54
C ILE A 19 -8.30 4.07 -18.56
N ILE A 20 -9.51 3.74 -19.02
CA ILE A 20 -10.71 3.67 -18.17
C ILE A 20 -10.49 2.68 -17.03
N PHE A 21 -9.97 1.48 -17.35
CA PHE A 21 -9.67 0.47 -16.35
C PHE A 21 -8.65 0.95 -15.32
N ALA A 22 -7.57 1.59 -15.75
CA ALA A 22 -6.57 2.17 -14.85
C ALA A 22 -7.17 3.24 -13.93
N ILE A 23 -8.03 4.12 -14.46
CA ILE A 23 -8.76 5.12 -13.66
C ILE A 23 -9.66 4.45 -12.63
N CYS A 24 -10.41 3.42 -13.02
CA CYS A 24 -11.25 2.67 -12.09
C CYS A 24 -10.43 2.04 -10.95
N LEU A 25 -9.30 1.39 -11.25
CA LEU A 25 -8.40 0.83 -10.23
C LEU A 25 -7.85 1.92 -9.30
N LEU A 26 -7.48 3.07 -9.86
CA LEU A 26 -6.99 4.20 -9.08
C LEU A 26 -8.07 4.73 -8.13
N LEU A 27 -9.30 4.92 -8.64
CA LEU A 27 -10.43 5.38 -7.84
C LEU A 27 -10.78 4.39 -6.73
N ILE A 28 -10.86 3.10 -7.03
CA ILE A 28 -11.13 2.06 -6.03
C ILE A 28 -10.02 2.03 -4.97
N SER A 29 -8.75 2.09 -5.38
CA SER A 29 -7.63 2.10 -4.43
C SER A 29 -7.64 3.35 -3.55
N PHE A 30 -7.87 4.53 -4.14
CA PHE A 30 -7.83 5.79 -3.42
C PHE A 30 -9.07 6.05 -2.55
N THR A 31 -10.25 5.57 -2.96
CA THR A 31 -11.50 5.84 -2.24
C THR A 31 -11.93 4.68 -1.35
N VAL A 32 -11.89 3.44 -1.85
CA VAL A 32 -12.35 2.26 -1.11
C VAL A 32 -11.25 1.79 -0.17
N ILE A 33 -10.08 1.46 -0.69
CA ILE A 33 -9.02 0.90 0.16
C ILE A 33 -8.50 1.96 1.13
N ASN A 34 -8.10 3.12 0.61
CA ASN A 34 -7.49 4.16 1.43
C ASN A 34 -8.46 4.81 2.43
N TRP A 35 -9.77 4.85 2.19
CA TRP A 35 -10.73 5.51 3.10
C TRP A 35 -11.64 4.55 3.88
N TYR A 36 -12.03 3.41 3.29
CA TYR A 36 -12.98 2.47 3.89
C TYR A 36 -12.29 1.26 4.53
N CYS A 37 -11.25 0.71 3.90
CA CYS A 37 -10.57 -0.49 4.39
C CYS A 37 -9.49 -0.22 5.44
N ILE A 38 -8.99 1.01 5.53
CA ILE A 38 -7.99 1.40 6.54
C ILE A 38 -8.67 1.87 7.81
N THR A 39 -8.40 1.13 8.88
CA THR A 39 -8.93 1.39 10.21
C THR A 39 -8.04 2.39 10.94
N HIS A 40 -8.59 3.08 11.95
CA HIS A 40 -7.86 4.06 12.77
C HIS A 40 -6.62 3.53 13.53
N ARG A 41 -6.40 2.22 13.55
CA ARG A 41 -5.27 1.58 14.24
C ARG A 41 -4.19 1.10 13.27
N ASP A 42 -4.47 1.16 11.98
CA ASP A 42 -3.54 0.75 10.94
C ASP A 42 -2.47 1.82 10.73
N ASP A 43 -1.43 1.44 10.02
CA ASP A 43 -0.32 2.33 9.71
C ASP A 43 -0.76 3.48 8.81
N LEU A 44 -0.10 4.63 8.99
CA LEU A 44 -0.30 5.78 8.13
C LEU A 44 0.01 5.42 6.69
N THR A 45 -0.96 5.66 5.81
CA THR A 45 -0.79 5.39 4.39
C THR A 45 0.23 6.32 3.77
N VAL A 46 0.77 5.93 2.61
CA VAL A 46 1.67 6.79 1.84
C VAL A 46 0.98 8.11 1.48
N PHE A 47 -0.32 8.07 1.19
CA PHE A 47 -1.12 9.26 0.92
C PHE A 47 -1.22 10.18 2.14
N GLU A 48 -1.43 9.64 3.34
CA GLU A 48 -1.45 10.44 4.57
C GLU A 48 -0.08 11.03 4.91
N LYS A 49 1.00 10.28 4.66
CA LYS A 49 2.39 10.77 4.83
C LYS A 49 2.73 11.89 3.84
N LEU A 50 2.24 11.79 2.60
CA LEU A 50 2.38 12.83 1.58
C LEU A 50 1.54 14.06 1.92
N GLY A 51 0.26 13.85 2.26
CA GLY A 51 -0.70 14.88 2.65
C GLY A 51 -0.22 15.67 3.87
N ARG A 52 0.46 15.02 4.82
CA ARG A 52 1.12 15.70 5.95
C ARG A 52 2.06 16.82 5.53
N ARG A 53 2.80 16.68 4.42
CA ARG A 53 3.74 17.71 3.94
C ARG A 53 3.01 18.94 3.39
N ALA A 54 1.81 18.74 2.84
CA ALA A 54 0.97 19.80 2.28
C ALA A 54 -0.15 20.24 3.24
N ASP A 55 -0.19 19.70 4.46
CA ASP A 55 -1.27 19.84 5.44
C ASP A 55 -2.67 19.46 4.92
N ILE A 56 -2.74 18.51 4.00
CA ILE A 56 -3.98 17.99 3.41
C ILE A 56 -4.28 16.61 4.00
N ARG A 57 -5.55 16.40 4.39
CA ARG A 57 -6.03 15.09 4.86
C ARG A 57 -6.37 14.21 3.66
N LEU A 58 -5.49 13.26 3.34
CA LEU A 58 -5.64 12.30 2.25
C LEU A 58 -6.01 10.89 2.74
N GLY A 59 -6.67 10.78 3.88
CA GLY A 59 -7.07 9.49 4.45
C GLY A 59 -8.00 9.62 5.66
N PRO A 60 -8.36 8.48 6.27
CA PRO A 60 -9.33 8.40 7.35
C PRO A 60 -8.78 8.99 8.66
N HIS A 61 -7.47 9.03 8.88
CA HIS A 61 -6.89 9.57 10.10
C HIS A 61 -7.03 11.10 10.17
N LYS A 62 -7.24 11.60 11.39
CA LYS A 62 -7.26 13.05 11.65
C LYS A 62 -5.83 13.61 11.55
N MET A 63 -5.71 14.87 11.11
CA MET A 63 -4.40 15.54 10.97
C MET A 63 -3.61 15.59 12.29
N SER A 64 -4.27 15.66 13.45
CA SER A 64 -3.60 15.58 14.76
C SER A 64 -2.87 14.24 14.97
N VAL A 65 -3.46 13.13 14.52
CA VAL A 65 -2.86 11.79 14.60
C VAL A 65 -1.72 11.64 13.59
N ILE A 66 -1.92 12.16 12.38
CA ILE A 66 -0.91 12.13 11.31
C ILE A 66 0.34 12.91 11.72
N ARG A 67 0.18 14.10 12.34
CA ARG A 67 1.27 14.93 12.86
C ARG A 67 2.02 14.27 14.02
N ARG A 68 1.32 13.50 14.87
CA ARG A 68 1.93 12.70 15.95
C ARG A 68 2.80 11.55 15.42
N GLY A 69 2.63 11.16 14.16
CA GLY A 69 3.37 10.04 13.55
C GLY A 69 2.57 8.73 13.47
N GLY A 70 1.27 8.75 13.75
CA GLY A 70 0.39 7.57 13.61
C GLY A 70 0.32 6.69 14.86
N TYR A 71 -0.16 5.47 14.68
CA TYR A 71 -0.11 4.38 15.66
C TYR A 71 1.12 3.50 15.37
N ALA A 72 1.63 2.80 16.39
CA ALA A 72 2.77 1.91 16.21
C ALA A 72 2.35 0.67 15.39
N SER A 73 3.03 0.41 14.28
CA SER A 73 2.70 -0.70 13.38
C SER A 73 2.74 -2.04 14.11
N THR A 74 1.69 -2.85 13.94
CA THR A 74 1.69 -4.23 14.43
C THR A 74 2.76 -5.05 13.69
N TYR A 75 2.90 -4.85 12.38
CA TYR A 75 3.87 -5.57 11.56
C TYR A 75 5.32 -5.36 11.97
N ALA A 76 5.77 -4.13 12.26
CA ALA A 76 7.16 -3.95 12.72
C ALA A 76 7.42 -4.63 14.06
N LYS A 77 6.43 -4.67 14.96
CA LYS A 77 6.57 -5.42 16.22
C LYS A 77 6.69 -6.92 15.99
N ASP A 78 5.91 -7.45 15.04
CA ASP A 78 5.94 -8.87 14.69
C ASP A 78 7.27 -9.24 14.00
N GLU A 79 7.80 -8.39 13.12
CA GLU A 79 9.12 -8.55 12.50
C GLU A 79 10.26 -8.52 13.53
N GLU A 80 10.24 -7.55 14.45
CA GLU A 80 11.22 -7.45 15.54
C GLU A 80 11.20 -8.72 16.42
N ALA A 81 10.00 -9.23 16.73
CA ALA A 81 9.84 -10.46 17.49
C ALA A 81 10.40 -11.69 16.75
N LEU A 82 10.18 -11.77 15.43
CA LEU A 82 10.73 -12.80 14.56
C LEU A 82 12.27 -12.76 14.52
N MET A 83 12.86 -11.59 14.33
CA MET A 83 14.33 -11.43 14.31
C MET A 83 14.95 -11.80 15.66
N LYS A 84 14.29 -11.42 16.76
CA LYS A 84 14.74 -11.80 18.11
C LYS A 84 14.66 -13.31 18.35
N LYS A 85 13.62 -13.96 17.83
CA LYS A 85 13.48 -15.43 17.92
C LYS A 85 14.52 -16.16 17.08
N GLN A 86 14.81 -15.68 15.87
CA GLN A 86 15.84 -16.25 15.00
C GLN A 86 17.24 -16.08 15.57
N SER A 87 17.59 -14.90 16.09
CA SER A 87 18.88 -14.67 16.73
C SER A 87 19.06 -15.53 17.98
N HIS A 88 18.03 -15.67 18.81
CA HIS A 88 18.07 -16.60 19.95
C HIS A 88 18.21 -18.06 19.51
N ALA A 89 17.49 -18.50 18.48
CA ALA A 89 17.61 -19.86 17.96
C ALA A 89 19.01 -20.14 17.40
N ALA A 90 19.61 -19.18 16.68
CA ALA A 90 20.97 -19.29 16.17
C ALA A 90 22.02 -19.35 17.29
N GLN A 91 21.86 -18.55 18.35
CA GLN A 91 22.73 -18.60 19.52
C GLN A 91 22.66 -19.95 20.24
N VAL A 92 21.45 -20.51 20.38
CA VAL A 92 21.25 -21.83 21.02
C VAL A 92 21.84 -22.95 20.17
N ALA A 93 21.66 -22.91 18.84
CA ALA A 93 22.26 -23.89 17.93
C ALA A 93 23.79 -23.89 18.01
N LEU A 94 24.41 -22.70 17.96
CA LEU A 94 25.87 -22.55 18.10
C LEU A 94 26.36 -23.09 19.45
N ALA A 95 25.64 -22.81 20.54
CA ALA A 95 26.01 -23.31 21.86
C ALA A 95 25.90 -24.83 21.98
N SER A 96 24.97 -25.47 21.26
CA SER A 96 24.83 -26.93 21.23
C SER A 96 25.87 -27.65 20.38
N GLU A 97 26.46 -26.99 19.38
CA GLU A 97 27.54 -27.57 18.56
C GLU A 97 28.90 -27.53 19.26
N ILE A 98 29.07 -26.66 20.26
CA ILE A 98 30.32 -26.47 21.02
C ILE A 98 30.34 -27.31 22.31
N ALA A 99 29.19 -27.84 22.74
CA ALA A 99 29.02 -28.68 23.93
C ALA A 99 29.14 -30.18 23.60
#